data_AF-A0A7V7ZM45-F1
#
_entry.id   AF-A0A7V7ZM45-F1
#
_cell.length_a   1.000
_cell.length_b   1.000
_cell.length_c   1.000
_cell.angle_alpha   90.00
_cell.angle_beta   90.00
_cell.angle_gamma   90.00
#
_symmetry.space_group_name_H-M   'P 1'
#
loop_
_entity.id
_entity.type
_entity.pdbx_description
1 polymer ?
#
loop_
_entity_poly.entity_id
_entity_poly.type
_entity_poly.pdbx_seq_one_letter_code
_entity_poly.pdbx_strand_id
1 'polypeptide(L)'
;MSRLRAPALALLALALLALAVWLLPIQGQLLVLPGPPASVAQAWPQIWTDPPVVRPSEPVTIYVRDSRPWAYVRLELDGQGLARDESYDHGSGPWTWRWVAPSPPAEFSVAFYHSCQAGCVERGRASIGGVSAAVPPTPAPPRPTKLGVVFASPDRDWHGRAGWAVELTYAQESKGDFNIDELARRVHMARQQGLRVLVRVDYARSQSLPPAGDELALARFLAYCAQLARDDRLRDVYGYVIGAGFNAASENALAPAAPTTPEWYARVLSGYGLPASREDTAVYVIRAQRPAARVLVGPVAPWVADQGGSLPDPLGAPWLSYMNTLVAHIDEAAQAHEAADMPSAAPDGFALRVAGRVDPAHAAAAQEPSANSYDPRWGQAQMGFRVYRDWLAIINRYPATRGLPAFITSANTTAAPGMAPPTQSYPAGWLTAALAEVEREPQVRALCWFVDAPLGGQWGDYSLAQHPGMLNDAAAEFDRLLQR
;
A
#
# COMPACT_ATOMS: atom_id res chain seq x y z
N MET A 1 -67.49 13.54 -49.93
CA MET A 1 -66.66 14.23 -48.92
C MET A 1 -66.32 13.33 -47.69
N SER A 2 -65.94 12.05 -47.88
CA SER A 2 -65.72 11.11 -46.74
C SER A 2 -64.33 10.44 -46.68
N ARG A 3 -63.39 10.74 -47.58
CA ARG A 3 -62.09 10.04 -47.64
C ARG A 3 -60.90 10.74 -46.95
N LEU A 4 -61.09 11.94 -46.39
CA LEU A 4 -60.03 12.70 -45.72
C LEU A 4 -59.99 12.54 -44.18
N ARG A 5 -60.94 11.82 -43.57
CA ARG A 5 -61.03 11.71 -42.09
C ARG A 5 -60.11 10.66 -41.48
N ALA A 6 -59.81 9.59 -42.21
CA ALA A 6 -58.98 8.48 -41.70
C ALA A 6 -57.52 8.85 -41.39
N PRO A 7 -56.77 9.58 -42.25
CA PRO A 7 -55.38 9.94 -41.95
C PRO A 7 -55.27 11.00 -40.85
N ALA A 8 -56.24 11.90 -40.74
CA ALA A 8 -56.27 12.91 -39.68
C ALA A 8 -56.51 12.31 -38.29
N LEU A 9 -57.38 11.29 -38.20
CA LEU A 9 -57.60 10.53 -36.95
C LEU A 9 -56.38 9.71 -36.55
N ALA A 10 -55.65 9.12 -37.51
CA ALA A 10 -54.42 8.39 -37.23
C ALA A 10 -53.29 9.32 -36.71
N LEU A 11 -53.14 10.50 -37.31
CA LEU A 11 -52.18 11.52 -36.85
C LEU A 11 -52.53 12.06 -35.47
N LEU A 12 -53.82 12.29 -35.19
CA LEU A 12 -54.28 12.75 -33.87
C LEU A 12 -54.03 11.69 -32.79
N ALA A 13 -54.27 10.41 -33.11
CA ALA A 13 -54.00 9.30 -32.20
C ALA A 13 -52.49 9.17 -31.89
N LEU A 14 -51.63 9.30 -32.91
CA LEU A 14 -50.16 9.31 -32.74
C LEU A 14 -49.67 10.49 -31.91
N ALA A 15 -50.23 11.68 -32.14
CA ALA A 15 -49.90 12.87 -31.36
C ALA A 15 -50.32 12.73 -29.89
N LEU A 16 -51.52 12.18 -29.63
CA LEU A 16 -51.99 11.90 -28.27
C LEU A 16 -51.17 10.81 -27.57
N LEU A 17 -50.71 9.79 -28.30
CA LEU A 17 -49.82 8.76 -27.76
C LEU A 17 -48.43 9.33 -27.41
N ALA A 18 -47.89 10.19 -28.27
CA ALA A 18 -46.62 10.88 -28.02
C ALA A 18 -46.73 11.83 -26.82
N LEU A 19 -47.86 12.56 -26.69
CA LEU A 19 -48.14 13.42 -25.56
C LEU A 19 -48.32 12.61 -24.26
N ALA A 20 -48.98 11.45 -24.31
CA ALA A 20 -49.16 10.56 -23.17
C ALA A 20 -47.84 9.95 -22.69
N VAL A 21 -46.93 9.59 -23.61
CA VAL A 21 -45.57 9.14 -23.27
C VAL A 21 -44.75 10.25 -22.59
N TRP A 22 -44.94 11.51 -23.00
CA TRP A 22 -44.28 12.67 -22.40
C TRP A 22 -44.91 13.14 -21.08
N LEU A 23 -46.19 12.89 -20.85
CA LEU A 23 -46.92 13.25 -19.63
C LEU A 23 -46.87 12.16 -18.55
N LEU A 24 -46.46 10.93 -18.90
CA LEU A 24 -46.12 9.92 -17.90
C LEU A 24 -44.82 10.36 -17.19
N PRO A 25 -44.80 10.43 -15.86
CA PRO A 25 -43.57 10.65 -15.11
C PRO A 25 -42.73 9.38 -15.19
N ILE A 26 -42.06 9.16 -16.32
CA ILE A 26 -41.07 8.10 -16.46
C ILE A 26 -39.84 8.55 -15.67
N GLN A 27 -39.90 8.38 -14.36
CA GLN A 27 -38.71 8.42 -13.51
C GLN A 27 -38.00 7.09 -13.68
N GLY A 28 -36.86 7.10 -14.37
CA GLY A 28 -36.04 5.93 -14.61
C GLY A 28 -34.58 6.32 -14.78
N GLN A 29 -33.69 5.41 -14.42
CA GLN A 29 -32.26 5.57 -14.66
C GLN A 29 -31.96 5.35 -16.15
N LEU A 30 -31.30 6.31 -16.79
CA LEU A 30 -30.78 6.13 -18.14
C LEU A 30 -29.42 5.43 -18.05
N LEU A 31 -29.42 4.11 -18.19
CA LEU A 31 -28.20 3.32 -18.25
C LEU A 31 -27.65 3.38 -19.70
N VAL A 32 -26.64 4.22 -19.95
CA VAL A 32 -25.97 4.28 -21.26
C VAL A 32 -24.93 3.15 -21.32
N LEU A 33 -25.30 2.05 -21.97
CA LEU A 33 -24.39 0.94 -22.25
C LEU A 33 -24.09 0.91 -23.77
N PRO A 34 -22.83 0.99 -24.20
CA PRO A 34 -22.48 0.79 -25.60
C PRO A 34 -22.66 -0.69 -25.97
N GLY A 35 -23.76 -1.04 -26.66
CA GLY A 35 -24.02 -2.40 -27.15
C GLY A 35 -25.51 -2.66 -27.51
N PRO A 36 -25.82 -3.76 -28.21
CA PRO A 36 -27.20 -4.09 -28.60
C PRO A 36 -28.09 -4.48 -27.38
N PRO A 37 -29.40 -4.16 -27.37
CA PRO A 37 -30.30 -4.29 -26.20
C PRO A 37 -30.35 -5.68 -25.54
N ALA A 38 -30.14 -6.76 -26.31
CA ALA A 38 -30.13 -8.13 -25.81
C ALA A 38 -28.97 -8.41 -24.82
N SER A 39 -27.91 -7.60 -24.86
CA SER A 39 -26.78 -7.71 -23.92
C SER A 39 -27.05 -7.06 -22.55
N VAL A 40 -28.05 -6.17 -22.46
CA VAL A 40 -28.34 -5.38 -21.25
C VAL A 40 -29.15 -6.17 -20.22
N ALA A 41 -30.08 -7.02 -20.65
CA ALA A 41 -30.85 -7.89 -19.76
C ALA A 41 -29.99 -9.02 -19.13
N GLN A 42 -28.74 -9.19 -19.60
CA GLN A 42 -27.80 -10.21 -19.13
C GLN A 42 -26.52 -9.63 -18.50
N ALA A 43 -26.41 -8.30 -18.38
CA ALA A 43 -25.26 -7.66 -17.74
C ALA A 43 -25.35 -7.83 -16.22
N TRP A 44 -24.55 -8.75 -15.68
CA TRP A 44 -24.41 -8.98 -14.24
C TRP A 44 -23.04 -8.47 -13.76
N PRO A 45 -22.94 -7.87 -12.55
CA PRO A 45 -24.02 -7.61 -11.60
C PRO A 45 -24.88 -6.40 -12.01
N GLN A 46 -26.09 -6.30 -11.46
CA GLN A 46 -26.96 -5.14 -11.59
C GLN A 46 -26.89 -4.32 -10.31
N ILE A 47 -26.60 -3.02 -10.42
CA ILE A 47 -26.44 -2.11 -9.28
C ILE A 47 -27.40 -0.94 -9.44
N TRP A 48 -28.19 -0.65 -8.40
CA TRP A 48 -29.15 0.48 -8.41
C TRP A 48 -29.36 1.06 -7.02
N THR A 49 -30.07 2.19 -6.94
CA THR A 49 -30.33 2.92 -5.71
C THR A 49 -31.82 3.14 -5.44
N ASP A 50 -32.16 3.29 -4.17
CA ASP A 50 -33.46 3.77 -3.68
C ASP A 50 -33.23 4.87 -2.61
N PRO A 51 -33.68 6.12 -2.85
CA PRO A 51 -34.36 6.59 -4.08
C PRO A 51 -33.45 6.51 -5.32
N PRO A 52 -34.02 6.38 -6.53
CA PRO A 52 -33.26 6.30 -7.78
C PRO A 52 -32.57 7.63 -8.13
N VAL A 53 -33.09 8.75 -7.61
CA VAL A 53 -32.45 10.06 -7.67
C VAL A 53 -31.81 10.32 -6.32
N VAL A 54 -30.48 10.29 -6.28
CA VAL A 54 -29.73 10.56 -5.06
C VAL A 54 -29.72 12.04 -4.77
N ARG A 55 -30.03 12.40 -3.52
CA ARG A 55 -29.85 13.76 -3.00
C ARG A 55 -28.65 13.77 -2.06
N PRO A 56 -27.81 14.82 -2.12
CA PRO A 56 -26.67 14.94 -1.23
C PRO A 56 -27.11 14.89 0.23
N SER A 57 -26.38 14.15 1.06
CA SER A 57 -26.62 14.06 2.49
C SER A 57 -27.96 13.47 2.94
N GLU A 58 -28.74 12.89 2.02
CA GLU A 58 -29.90 12.06 2.34
C GLU A 58 -29.50 10.57 2.26
N PRO A 59 -29.99 9.69 3.17
CA PRO A 59 -29.69 8.27 3.10
C PRO A 59 -30.13 7.65 1.77
N VAL A 60 -29.26 6.84 1.19
CA VAL A 60 -29.54 6.07 -0.03
C VAL A 60 -29.31 4.59 0.24
N THR A 61 -30.28 3.78 -0.17
CA THR A 61 -30.13 2.34 -0.19
C THR A 61 -29.53 1.92 -1.53
N ILE A 62 -28.47 1.12 -1.50
CA ILE A 62 -27.83 0.56 -2.69
C ILE A 62 -28.12 -0.93 -2.72
N TYR A 63 -28.57 -1.40 -3.86
CA TYR A 63 -28.85 -2.81 -4.10
C TYR A 63 -27.90 -3.34 -5.16
N VAL A 64 -27.43 -4.56 -4.94
CA VAL A 64 -26.68 -5.31 -5.95
C VAL A 64 -27.35 -6.66 -6.15
N ARG A 65 -27.64 -6.99 -7.41
CA ARG A 65 -28.19 -8.28 -7.81
C ARG A 65 -27.22 -9.02 -8.71
N ASP A 66 -26.95 -10.29 -8.43
CA ASP A 66 -26.11 -11.16 -9.26
C ASP A 66 -26.77 -12.53 -9.46
N SER A 67 -26.34 -13.23 -10.51
CA SER A 67 -26.76 -14.59 -10.85
C SER A 67 -26.09 -15.67 -9.98
N ARG A 68 -25.05 -15.31 -9.21
CA ARG A 68 -24.28 -16.23 -8.36
C ARG A 68 -24.46 -15.93 -6.87
N PRO A 69 -24.61 -16.94 -6.00
CA PRO A 69 -24.74 -16.76 -4.55
C PRO A 69 -23.39 -16.52 -3.89
N TRP A 70 -22.84 -15.32 -4.00
CA TRP A 70 -21.59 -14.98 -3.33
C TRP A 70 -21.78 -14.88 -1.81
N ALA A 71 -21.07 -15.72 -1.04
CA ALA A 71 -21.17 -15.70 0.43
C ALA A 71 -20.45 -14.51 1.07
N TYR A 72 -19.30 -14.11 0.50
CA TYR A 72 -18.43 -13.07 1.04
C TYR A 72 -18.37 -11.90 0.06
N VAL A 73 -19.28 -10.95 0.26
CA VAL A 73 -19.45 -9.78 -0.61
C VAL A 73 -19.10 -8.49 0.12
N ARG A 74 -18.68 -7.49 -0.64
CA ARG A 74 -18.42 -6.14 -0.15
C ARG A 74 -18.88 -5.13 -1.20
N LEU A 75 -19.35 -3.99 -0.73
CA LEU A 75 -19.59 -2.82 -1.56
C LEU A 75 -18.73 -1.67 -1.05
N GLU A 76 -18.05 -0.98 -1.94
CA GLU A 76 -17.31 0.23 -1.63
C GLU A 76 -17.91 1.43 -2.34
N LEU A 77 -18.04 2.54 -1.62
CA LEU A 77 -18.42 3.86 -2.12
C LEU A 77 -17.17 4.74 -2.07
N ASP A 78 -16.66 5.15 -3.24
CA ASP A 78 -15.42 5.93 -3.38
C ASP A 78 -14.24 5.37 -2.56
N GLY A 79 -14.08 4.04 -2.60
CA GLY A 79 -13.04 3.31 -1.88
C GLY A 79 -13.29 3.10 -0.38
N GLN A 80 -14.43 3.57 0.15
CA GLN A 80 -14.85 3.31 1.53
C GLN A 80 -15.83 2.14 1.58
N GLY A 81 -15.56 1.15 2.43
CA GLY A 81 -16.45 0.01 2.63
C GLY A 81 -17.77 0.40 3.28
N LEU A 82 -18.88 -0.10 2.74
CA LEU A 82 -20.20 0.02 3.35
C LEU A 82 -20.56 -1.25 4.13
N ALA A 83 -21.15 -1.06 5.31
CA ALA A 83 -21.71 -2.16 6.08
C ALA A 83 -22.91 -2.76 5.33
N ARG A 84 -22.88 -4.09 5.15
CA ARG A 84 -23.99 -4.82 4.55
C ARG A 84 -25.17 -4.85 5.52
N ASP A 85 -26.36 -4.72 4.97
CA ASP A 85 -27.58 -4.93 5.73
C ASP A 85 -27.88 -6.43 5.86
N GLU A 86 -27.45 -7.00 6.98
CA GLU A 86 -27.65 -8.42 7.31
C GLU A 86 -29.12 -8.80 7.56
N SER A 87 -30.01 -7.83 7.74
CA SER A 87 -31.45 -8.09 7.92
C SER A 87 -32.18 -8.32 6.59
N TYR A 88 -31.54 -8.01 5.47
CA TYR A 88 -32.12 -8.17 4.15
C TYR A 88 -31.95 -9.62 3.67
N ASP A 89 -33.07 -10.32 3.51
CA ASP A 89 -33.07 -11.69 2.99
C ASP A 89 -32.65 -11.69 1.50
N HIS A 90 -31.70 -12.56 1.18
CA HIS A 90 -31.13 -12.72 -0.15
C HIS A 90 -32.06 -13.52 -1.10
N GLY A 91 -33.16 -14.06 -0.56
CA GLY A 91 -34.26 -14.65 -1.33
C GLY A 91 -33.89 -15.98 -2.01
N SER A 92 -34.58 -16.33 -3.09
CA SER A 92 -34.33 -17.56 -3.87
C SER A 92 -33.94 -17.25 -5.32
N GLY A 93 -32.91 -16.44 -5.52
CA GLY A 93 -32.29 -16.18 -6.84
C GLY A 93 -33.16 -15.39 -7.84
N PRO A 94 -32.60 -14.44 -8.62
CA PRO A 94 -31.24 -13.91 -8.55
C PRO A 94 -30.95 -13.24 -7.20
N TRP A 95 -29.74 -13.45 -6.68
CA TRP A 95 -29.35 -13.10 -5.33
C TRP A 95 -29.15 -11.60 -5.21
N THR A 96 -29.78 -11.00 -4.19
CA THR A 96 -29.73 -9.56 -3.98
C THR A 96 -29.14 -9.25 -2.60
N TRP A 97 -28.22 -8.29 -2.56
CA TRP A 97 -27.66 -7.74 -1.32
C TRP A 97 -28.00 -6.25 -1.22
N ARG A 98 -28.10 -5.78 0.02
CA ARG A 98 -28.48 -4.40 0.35
C ARG A 98 -27.41 -3.73 1.22
N TRP A 99 -27.15 -2.46 0.92
CA TRP A 99 -26.32 -1.56 1.72
C TRP A 99 -27.05 -0.23 1.92
N VAL A 100 -26.73 0.47 3.00
CA VAL A 100 -27.25 1.82 3.27
C VAL A 100 -26.07 2.78 3.37
N ALA A 101 -26.07 3.79 2.49
CA ALA A 101 -25.16 4.92 2.55
C ALA A 101 -25.90 6.07 3.26
N PRO A 102 -25.53 6.47 4.49
CA PRO A 102 -26.33 7.41 5.28
C PRO A 102 -26.27 8.86 4.78
N SER A 103 -25.17 9.25 4.14
CA SER A 103 -24.94 10.61 3.65
C SER A 103 -23.96 10.58 2.47
N PRO A 104 -24.37 10.07 1.29
CA PRO A 104 -23.51 10.04 0.12
C PRO A 104 -23.36 11.46 -0.47
N PRO A 105 -22.27 11.72 -1.20
CA PRO A 105 -22.14 12.91 -2.03
C PRO A 105 -23.15 12.87 -3.20
N ALA A 106 -23.28 13.99 -3.92
CA ALA A 106 -24.17 14.10 -5.08
C ALA A 106 -23.84 13.06 -6.18
N GLU A 107 -22.54 12.85 -6.41
CA GLU A 107 -21.98 11.92 -7.38
C GLU A 107 -20.96 11.02 -6.69
N PHE A 108 -21.03 9.71 -6.91
CA PHE A 108 -20.10 8.73 -6.33
C PHE A 108 -19.95 7.49 -7.22
N SER A 109 -18.83 6.80 -7.06
CA SER A 109 -18.59 5.48 -7.64
C SER A 109 -18.89 4.39 -6.62
N VAL A 110 -19.61 3.35 -7.03
CA VAL A 110 -19.77 2.11 -6.27
C VAL A 110 -19.02 0.97 -6.94
N ALA A 111 -18.29 0.19 -6.17
CA ALA A 111 -17.60 -1.02 -6.63
C ALA A 111 -18.05 -2.22 -5.79
N PHE A 112 -18.53 -3.26 -6.47
CA PHE A 112 -18.99 -4.51 -5.86
C PHE A 112 -17.91 -5.58 -5.97
N TYR A 113 -17.61 -6.23 -4.85
CA TYR A 113 -16.59 -7.25 -4.73
C TYR A 113 -17.17 -8.56 -4.21
N HIS A 114 -16.56 -9.67 -4.61
CA HIS A 114 -16.84 -11.00 -4.07
C HIS A 114 -15.56 -11.71 -3.60
N SER A 115 -15.73 -12.89 -3.00
CA SER A 115 -14.64 -13.76 -2.53
C SER A 115 -13.70 -13.10 -1.51
N CYS A 116 -14.21 -12.12 -0.77
CA CYS A 116 -13.40 -11.30 0.14
C CYS A 116 -12.72 -12.07 1.28
N GLN A 117 -13.12 -13.32 1.57
CA GLN A 117 -12.43 -14.17 2.54
C GLN A 117 -11.01 -14.56 2.13
N ALA A 118 -10.70 -14.53 0.83
CA ALA A 118 -9.39 -14.87 0.28
C ALA A 118 -8.72 -13.70 -0.47
N GLY A 119 -9.30 -12.50 -0.37
CA GLY A 119 -8.92 -11.32 -1.15
C GLY A 119 -10.07 -10.92 -2.09
N CYS A 120 -10.56 -9.69 -1.95
CA CYS A 120 -11.72 -9.21 -2.68
C CYS A 120 -11.43 -9.11 -4.18
N VAL A 121 -12.33 -9.66 -5.02
CA VAL A 121 -12.26 -9.57 -6.49
C VAL A 121 -13.38 -8.67 -7.01
N GLU A 122 -13.05 -7.68 -7.83
CA GLU A 122 -14.01 -6.71 -8.38
C GLU A 122 -14.94 -7.43 -9.37
N ARG A 123 -16.23 -7.34 -9.12
CA ARG A 123 -17.27 -8.01 -9.90
C ARG A 123 -18.02 -7.05 -10.82
N GLY A 124 -18.14 -5.79 -10.41
CA GLY A 124 -18.76 -4.73 -11.18
C GLY A 124 -18.65 -3.37 -10.49
N ARG A 125 -18.80 -2.31 -11.29
CA ARG A 125 -18.72 -0.92 -10.83
C ARG A 125 -19.79 -0.09 -11.52
N ALA A 126 -20.32 0.91 -10.82
CA ALA A 126 -21.25 1.88 -11.36
C ALA A 126 -20.94 3.29 -10.84
N SER A 127 -21.24 4.31 -11.64
CA SER A 127 -21.27 5.71 -11.20
C SER A 127 -22.71 6.15 -10.99
N ILE A 128 -23.00 6.76 -9.85
CA ILE A 128 -24.34 7.20 -9.45
C ILE A 128 -24.28 8.71 -9.25
N GLY A 129 -25.28 9.46 -9.73
CA GLY A 129 -25.44 10.89 -9.41
C GLY A 129 -25.40 11.88 -10.58
N GLY A 130 -25.04 11.47 -11.80
CA GLY A 130 -25.01 12.37 -12.96
C GLY A 130 -23.94 11.94 -13.96
N VAL A 131 -24.29 11.94 -15.25
CA VAL A 131 -23.30 11.79 -16.33
C VAL A 131 -22.72 13.18 -16.54
N SER A 132 -21.61 13.52 -15.86
CA SER A 132 -20.91 14.76 -16.19
C SER A 132 -20.41 14.68 -17.64
N ALA A 133 -21.11 15.37 -18.54
CA ALA A 133 -20.79 15.45 -19.97
C ALA A 133 -19.56 16.32 -20.26
N ALA A 134 -18.99 16.96 -19.24
CA ALA A 134 -17.70 17.60 -19.33
C ALA A 134 -16.67 16.65 -18.74
N VAL A 135 -15.93 15.93 -19.59
CA VAL A 135 -14.65 15.36 -19.19
C VAL A 135 -13.82 16.54 -18.70
N PRO A 136 -13.54 16.69 -17.39
CA PRO A 136 -12.66 17.75 -16.95
C PRO A 136 -11.32 17.55 -17.66
N PRO A 137 -10.61 18.63 -18.05
CA PRO A 137 -9.32 18.51 -18.69
C PRO A 137 -8.47 17.57 -17.85
N THR A 138 -7.92 16.52 -18.49
CA THR A 138 -7.07 15.54 -17.80
C THR A 138 -6.00 16.32 -17.03
N PRO A 139 -5.93 16.18 -15.69
CA PRO A 139 -4.93 16.88 -14.91
C PRO A 139 -3.55 16.58 -15.48
N ALA A 140 -2.68 17.58 -15.50
CA ALA A 140 -1.29 17.35 -15.90
C ALA A 140 -0.71 16.22 -15.05
N PRO A 141 0.05 15.28 -15.65
CA PRO A 141 0.60 14.17 -14.90
C PRO A 141 1.51 14.71 -13.78
N PRO A 142 1.37 14.19 -12.54
CA PRO A 142 2.12 14.71 -11.41
C PRO A 142 3.63 14.54 -11.61
N ARG A 143 4.40 15.54 -11.16
CA ARG A 143 5.87 15.56 -11.30
C ARG A 143 6.51 14.57 -10.32
N PRO A 144 7.34 13.62 -10.77
CA PRO A 144 7.97 12.65 -9.85
C PRO A 144 8.84 13.32 -8.78
N THR A 145 8.82 12.78 -7.55
CA THR A 145 9.76 13.11 -6.48
C THR A 145 10.23 11.85 -5.76
N LYS A 146 11.42 11.87 -5.15
CA LYS A 146 11.87 10.80 -4.24
C LYS A 146 11.21 10.93 -2.86
N LEU A 147 10.66 12.08 -2.50
CA LEU A 147 10.03 12.29 -1.19
C LEU A 147 8.81 11.42 -0.99
N GLY A 148 8.65 10.96 0.25
CA GLY A 148 7.48 10.26 0.70
C GLY A 148 7.33 10.31 2.20
N VAL A 149 6.31 9.60 2.69
CA VAL A 149 6.01 9.48 4.12
C VAL A 149 5.45 8.10 4.42
N VAL A 150 5.57 7.65 5.67
CA VAL A 150 4.76 6.53 6.17
C VAL A 150 3.43 7.08 6.67
N PHE A 151 2.33 6.43 6.30
CA PHE A 151 0.95 6.85 6.61
C PHE A 151 0.67 8.28 6.15
N ALA A 152 0.55 8.48 4.84
CA ALA A 152 0.30 9.79 4.26
C ALA A 152 -1.02 10.39 4.80
N SER A 153 -0.96 11.64 5.26
CA SER A 153 -2.16 12.38 5.66
C SER A 153 -3.05 12.62 4.44
N PRO A 154 -4.37 12.36 4.53
CA PRO A 154 -5.31 12.73 3.45
C PRO A 154 -5.34 14.23 3.16
N ASP A 155 -5.01 15.06 4.14
CA ASP A 155 -5.07 16.51 4.04
C ASP A 155 -3.75 17.13 3.53
N ARG A 156 -2.73 16.30 3.27
CA ARG A 156 -1.43 16.78 2.77
C ARG A 156 -1.56 17.24 1.32
N ASP A 157 -1.19 18.50 1.08
CA ASP A 157 -0.96 19.00 -0.27
C ASP A 157 0.39 18.48 -0.79
N TRP A 158 0.33 17.77 -1.91
CA TRP A 158 1.51 17.25 -2.60
C TRP A 158 2.02 18.17 -3.68
N HIS A 159 1.43 19.36 -3.88
CA HIS A 159 1.89 20.39 -4.83
C HIS A 159 2.06 19.86 -6.27
N GLY A 160 1.16 18.95 -6.66
CA GLY A 160 1.19 18.26 -7.96
C GLY A 160 2.36 17.28 -8.12
N ARG A 161 2.93 16.77 -7.02
CA ARG A 161 4.03 15.80 -7.02
C ARG A 161 3.53 14.36 -6.90
N ALA A 162 4.21 13.46 -7.60
CA ALA A 162 4.06 12.01 -7.44
C ALA A 162 5.14 11.49 -6.49
N GLY A 163 4.84 11.51 -5.20
CA GLY A 163 5.70 10.99 -4.14
C GLY A 163 5.43 9.54 -3.77
N TRP A 164 5.82 9.17 -2.55
CA TRP A 164 5.69 7.83 -2.01
C TRP A 164 4.90 7.82 -0.70
N ALA A 165 4.08 6.77 -0.52
CA ALA A 165 3.48 6.42 0.76
C ALA A 165 3.96 5.03 1.16
N VAL A 166 4.24 4.84 2.45
CA VAL A 166 4.52 3.53 3.03
C VAL A 166 3.40 3.19 4.00
N GLU A 167 2.74 2.07 3.75
CA GLU A 167 1.67 1.54 4.57
C GLU A 167 2.11 0.29 5.31
N LEU A 168 1.37 -0.09 6.35
CA LEU A 168 1.66 -1.24 7.20
C LEU A 168 0.41 -2.08 7.38
N THR A 169 0.61 -3.39 7.40
CA THR A 169 -0.41 -4.37 7.73
C THR A 169 0.18 -5.54 8.50
N TYR A 170 -0.62 -6.16 9.36
CA TYR A 170 -0.21 -7.33 10.16
C TYR A 170 -1.03 -8.55 9.77
N ALA A 171 -0.37 -9.67 9.47
CA ALA A 171 -1.04 -10.91 9.05
C ALA A 171 -1.97 -11.48 10.14
N GLN A 172 -1.64 -11.29 11.41
CA GLN A 172 -2.49 -11.72 12.54
C GLN A 172 -3.60 -10.73 12.90
N GLU A 173 -3.61 -9.51 12.35
CA GLU A 173 -4.58 -8.47 12.73
C GLU A 173 -5.80 -8.49 11.79
N SER A 174 -6.93 -8.99 12.30
CA SER A 174 -8.19 -9.07 11.54
C SER A 174 -9.11 -7.86 11.74
N LYS A 175 -8.81 -6.99 12.72
CA LYS A 175 -9.59 -5.79 13.08
C LYS A 175 -8.66 -4.67 13.51
N GLY A 176 -9.11 -3.42 13.43
CA GLY A 176 -8.32 -2.24 13.78
C GLY A 176 -7.58 -1.65 12.59
N ASP A 177 -6.71 -0.67 12.81
CA ASP A 177 -6.15 0.15 11.72
C ASP A 177 -5.22 -0.60 10.76
N PHE A 178 -4.73 -1.79 11.12
CA PHE A 178 -3.74 -2.54 10.33
C PHE A 178 -4.30 -3.79 9.66
N ASN A 179 -5.62 -3.88 9.52
CA ASN A 179 -6.26 -4.95 8.76
C ASN A 179 -6.29 -4.62 7.24
N ILE A 180 -6.60 -5.61 6.40
CA ILE A 180 -6.58 -5.47 4.92
C ILE A 180 -7.59 -4.44 4.38
N ASP A 181 -8.72 -4.25 5.04
CA ASP A 181 -9.74 -3.29 4.59
C ASP A 181 -9.31 -1.85 4.87
N GLU A 182 -8.75 -1.60 6.05
CA GLU A 182 -8.19 -0.29 6.39
C GLU A 182 -6.95 0.01 5.54
N LEU A 183 -6.13 -1.01 5.26
CA LEU A 183 -5.04 -0.90 4.30
C LEU A 183 -5.56 -0.49 2.91
N ALA A 184 -6.55 -1.20 2.37
CA ALA A 184 -7.11 -0.92 1.05
C ALA A 184 -7.63 0.52 0.94
N ARG A 185 -8.32 1.00 1.99
CA ARG A 185 -8.77 2.39 2.08
C ARG A 185 -7.61 3.38 2.03
N ARG A 186 -6.55 3.16 2.81
CA ARG A 186 -5.36 4.04 2.80
C ARG A 186 -4.62 4.01 1.47
N VAL A 187 -4.47 2.84 0.86
CA VAL A 187 -3.90 2.71 -0.49
C VAL A 187 -4.72 3.52 -1.48
N HIS A 188 -6.05 3.38 -1.46
CA HIS A 188 -6.93 4.16 -2.33
C HIS A 188 -6.72 5.67 -2.16
N MET A 189 -6.71 6.17 -0.92
CA MET A 189 -6.53 7.58 -0.62
C MET A 189 -5.16 8.11 -1.07
N ALA A 190 -4.09 7.37 -0.79
CA ALA A 190 -2.75 7.73 -1.27
C ALA A 190 -2.67 7.76 -2.80
N ARG A 191 -3.35 6.84 -3.50
CA ARG A 191 -3.43 6.84 -4.96
C ARG A 191 -4.20 8.04 -5.52
N GLN A 192 -5.27 8.49 -4.84
CA GLN A 192 -5.99 9.71 -5.21
C GLN A 192 -5.10 10.96 -5.10
N GLN A 193 -4.17 10.97 -4.15
CA GLN A 193 -3.15 12.01 -4.02
C GLN A 193 -1.98 11.86 -5.02
N GLY A 194 -2.01 10.87 -5.91
CA GLY A 194 -0.97 10.62 -6.92
C GLY A 194 0.26 9.86 -6.40
N LEU A 195 0.22 9.30 -5.18
CA LEU A 195 1.37 8.65 -4.54
C LEU A 195 1.55 7.21 -5.00
N ARG A 196 2.80 6.75 -5.03
CA ARG A 196 3.12 5.32 -5.17
C ARG A 196 3.16 4.69 -3.79
N VAL A 197 2.50 3.55 -3.63
CA VAL A 197 2.31 2.93 -2.31
C VAL A 197 3.17 1.68 -2.16
N LEU A 198 4.03 1.67 -1.15
CA LEU A 198 4.71 0.47 -0.65
C LEU A 198 3.95 -0.06 0.57
N VAL A 199 3.76 -1.38 0.66
CA VAL A 199 3.07 -2.00 1.81
C VAL A 199 4.05 -2.87 2.57
N ARG A 200 4.40 -2.49 3.80
CA ARG A 200 5.09 -3.37 4.75
C ARG A 200 4.11 -4.41 5.29
N VAL A 201 4.51 -5.67 5.19
CA VAL A 201 3.76 -6.83 5.65
C VAL A 201 4.52 -7.47 6.79
N ASP A 202 3.97 -7.37 8.00
CA ASP A 202 4.52 -8.00 9.20
C ASP A 202 3.63 -9.16 9.65
N TYR A 203 4.18 -10.09 10.43
CA TYR A 203 3.40 -11.19 10.98
C TYR A 203 2.42 -10.73 12.07
N ALA A 204 2.93 -10.05 13.09
CA ALA A 204 2.14 -9.48 14.17
C ALA A 204 2.85 -8.24 14.75
N ARG A 205 2.18 -7.53 15.66
CA ARG A 205 2.80 -6.41 16.38
C ARG A 205 4.02 -6.91 17.15
N SER A 206 5.16 -6.23 16.99
CA SER A 206 6.45 -6.60 17.58
C SER A 206 6.96 -8.00 17.18
N GLN A 207 6.42 -8.58 16.11
CA GLN A 207 6.89 -9.82 15.51
C GLN A 207 6.89 -9.64 14.00
N SER A 208 8.05 -9.28 13.44
CA SER A 208 8.12 -8.90 12.04
C SER A 208 7.82 -10.06 11.08
N LEU A 209 8.38 -11.24 11.35
CA LEU A 209 8.17 -12.46 10.56
C LEU A 209 7.61 -13.59 11.44
N PRO A 210 7.04 -14.65 10.85
CA PRO A 210 6.71 -15.87 11.60
C PRO A 210 7.87 -16.31 12.50
N PRO A 211 7.62 -16.80 13.73
CA PRO A 211 8.66 -17.37 14.58
C PRO A 211 9.57 -18.35 13.85
N ALA A 212 10.88 -18.28 14.12
CA ALA A 212 11.86 -19.11 13.42
C ALA A 212 11.55 -20.61 13.58
N GLY A 213 11.45 -21.32 12.45
CA GLY A 213 11.14 -22.76 12.41
C GLY A 213 9.66 -23.12 12.63
N ASP A 214 8.76 -22.15 12.83
CA ASP A 214 7.31 -22.41 12.91
C ASP A 214 6.69 -22.41 11.51
N GLU A 215 6.69 -23.59 10.88
CA GLU A 215 6.14 -23.81 9.54
C GLU A 215 4.61 -23.55 9.46
N LEU A 216 3.88 -23.69 10.56
CA LEU A 216 2.43 -23.40 10.58
C LEU A 216 2.18 -21.88 10.62
N ALA A 217 2.96 -21.14 11.40
CA ALA A 217 2.96 -19.68 11.36
C ALA A 217 3.39 -19.16 9.97
N LEU A 218 4.39 -19.79 9.35
CA LEU A 218 4.81 -19.49 7.99
C LEU A 218 3.67 -19.70 6.98
N ALA A 219 3.01 -20.85 6.99
CA ALA A 219 1.89 -21.12 6.08
C ALA A 219 0.77 -20.07 6.19
N ARG A 220 0.44 -19.63 7.42
CA ARG A 220 -0.54 -18.55 7.66
C ARG A 220 -0.09 -17.21 7.09
N PHE A 221 1.18 -16.87 7.30
CA PHE A 221 1.75 -15.63 6.77
C PHE A 221 1.78 -15.61 5.24
N LEU A 222 2.14 -16.72 4.60
CA LEU A 222 2.15 -16.86 3.15
C LEU A 222 0.73 -16.83 2.56
N ALA A 223 -0.25 -17.44 3.21
CA ALA A 223 -1.65 -17.34 2.82
C ALA A 223 -2.14 -15.88 2.86
N TYR A 224 -1.71 -15.12 3.87
CA TYR A 224 -2.02 -13.69 3.96
C TYR A 224 -1.32 -12.87 2.85
N CYS A 225 -0.05 -13.16 2.54
CA CYS A 225 0.66 -12.53 1.41
C CYS A 225 -0.07 -12.79 0.08
N ALA A 226 -0.52 -14.03 -0.15
CA ALA A 226 -1.33 -14.37 -1.32
C ALA A 226 -2.66 -13.61 -1.34
N GLN A 227 -3.34 -13.49 -0.20
CA GLN A 227 -4.57 -12.72 -0.06
C GLN A 227 -4.37 -11.24 -0.42
N LEU A 228 -3.29 -10.61 0.05
CA LEU A 228 -2.95 -9.22 -0.31
C LEU A 228 -2.74 -9.06 -1.82
N ALA A 229 -2.04 -10.00 -2.45
CA ALA A 229 -1.74 -9.96 -3.88
C ALA A 229 -2.98 -10.26 -4.75
N ARG A 230 -3.95 -11.02 -4.22
CA ARG A 230 -5.21 -11.32 -4.90
C ARG A 230 -6.24 -10.20 -4.78
N ASP A 231 -6.20 -9.40 -3.71
CA ASP A 231 -7.19 -8.35 -3.48
C ASP A 231 -7.09 -7.23 -4.54
N ASP A 232 -8.15 -7.04 -5.32
CA ASP A 232 -8.21 -6.06 -6.42
C ASP A 232 -8.17 -4.61 -5.94
N ARG A 233 -8.53 -4.35 -4.68
CA ARG A 233 -8.41 -3.00 -4.10
C ARG A 233 -6.94 -2.62 -3.87
N LEU A 234 -6.07 -3.62 -3.78
CA LEU A 234 -4.62 -3.46 -3.64
C LEU A 234 -3.89 -3.58 -4.99
N ARG A 235 -4.59 -3.61 -6.13
CA ARG A 235 -3.97 -3.76 -7.47
C ARG A 235 -2.93 -2.70 -7.80
N ASP A 236 -3.11 -1.51 -7.26
CA ASP A 236 -2.26 -0.35 -7.52
C ASP A 236 -1.11 -0.20 -6.50
N VAL A 237 -0.91 -1.18 -5.60
CA VAL A 237 0.26 -1.25 -4.74
C VAL A 237 1.52 -1.39 -5.61
N TYR A 238 2.51 -0.53 -5.38
CA TYR A 238 3.76 -0.55 -6.13
C TYR A 238 4.61 -1.78 -5.80
N GLY A 239 4.65 -2.18 -4.52
CA GLY A 239 5.36 -3.36 -4.04
C GLY A 239 5.11 -3.66 -2.56
N TYR A 240 5.32 -4.92 -2.19
CA TYR A 240 5.19 -5.42 -0.83
C TYR A 240 6.57 -5.59 -0.19
N VAL A 241 6.76 -5.00 0.98
CA VAL A 241 7.99 -5.09 1.79
C VAL A 241 7.76 -6.16 2.85
N ILE A 242 8.55 -7.24 2.82
CA ILE A 242 8.34 -8.39 3.70
C ILE A 242 9.12 -8.17 5.00
N GLY A 243 8.40 -7.86 6.08
CA GLY A 243 8.98 -7.58 7.39
C GLY A 243 9.77 -6.27 7.48
N ALA A 244 10.26 -5.95 8.68
CA ALA A 244 11.25 -4.92 8.97
C ALA A 244 11.86 -5.12 10.36
N GLY A 245 13.14 -4.80 10.51
CA GLY A 245 13.85 -4.77 11.80
C GLY A 245 13.97 -6.12 12.49
N PHE A 246 13.74 -7.22 11.77
CA PHE A 246 13.74 -8.61 12.26
C PHE A 246 15.05 -9.05 12.94
N ASN A 247 16.15 -8.31 12.75
CA ASN A 247 17.41 -8.52 13.48
C ASN A 247 17.39 -7.98 14.92
N ALA A 248 16.41 -7.14 15.29
CA ALA A 248 16.25 -6.60 16.65
C ALA A 248 15.38 -7.50 17.52
N ALA A 249 15.75 -7.66 18.79
CA ALA A 249 14.99 -8.46 19.75
C ALA A 249 13.55 -7.94 19.95
N SER A 250 13.35 -6.62 19.84
CA SER A 250 12.03 -5.98 19.94
C SER A 250 11.06 -6.37 18.82
N GLU A 251 11.56 -6.92 17.72
CA GLU A 251 10.76 -7.37 16.56
C GLU A 251 10.60 -8.90 16.53
N ASN A 252 10.92 -9.58 17.64
CA ASN A 252 10.85 -11.03 17.82
C ASN A 252 10.07 -11.44 19.10
N ALA A 253 9.04 -10.67 19.47
CA ALA A 253 8.34 -10.80 20.75
C ALA A 253 7.62 -12.14 20.96
N LEU A 254 7.19 -12.83 19.91
CA LEU A 254 6.50 -14.13 20.02
C LEU A 254 7.46 -15.30 20.23
N ALA A 255 8.74 -15.15 19.86
CA ALA A 255 9.76 -16.18 20.03
C ALA A 255 11.13 -15.57 20.41
N PRO A 256 11.25 -14.92 21.58
CA PRO A 256 12.48 -14.21 21.97
C PRO A 256 13.69 -15.13 22.14
N ALA A 257 13.47 -16.42 22.43
CA ALA A 257 14.53 -17.42 22.55
C ALA A 257 15.00 -17.99 21.20
N ALA A 258 14.26 -17.72 20.12
CA ALA A 258 14.55 -18.18 18.77
C ALA A 258 14.29 -17.02 17.78
N PRO A 259 15.11 -15.97 17.83
CA PRO A 259 14.91 -14.78 17.02
C PRO A 259 15.09 -15.10 15.53
N THR A 260 14.54 -14.24 14.68
CA THR A 260 14.60 -14.37 13.23
C THR A 260 16.04 -14.24 12.74
N THR A 261 16.64 -15.35 12.29
CA THR A 261 17.97 -15.36 11.69
C THR A 261 17.94 -14.93 10.21
N PRO A 262 19.09 -14.53 9.62
CA PRO A 262 19.17 -14.24 8.18
C PRO A 262 18.71 -15.41 7.31
N GLU A 263 19.05 -16.64 7.69
CA GLU A 263 18.67 -17.88 7.01
C GLU A 263 17.15 -18.09 7.04
N TRP A 264 16.51 -17.89 8.20
CA TRP A 264 15.06 -17.99 8.32
C TRP A 264 14.36 -16.93 7.47
N TYR A 265 14.84 -15.68 7.50
CA TYR A 265 14.29 -14.65 6.64
C TYR A 265 14.39 -15.05 5.15
N ALA A 266 15.57 -15.48 4.69
CA ALA A 266 15.79 -15.86 3.29
C ALA A 266 14.91 -17.06 2.89
N ARG A 267 14.66 -17.99 3.82
CA ARG A 267 13.72 -19.11 3.66
C ARG A 267 12.27 -18.63 3.46
N VAL A 268 11.81 -17.67 4.27
CA VAL A 268 10.46 -17.10 4.16
C VAL A 268 10.29 -16.33 2.84
N LEU A 269 11.28 -15.52 2.47
CA LEU A 269 11.19 -14.68 1.28
C LEU A 269 11.31 -15.48 -0.01
N SER A 270 12.39 -16.26 -0.14
CA SER A 270 12.89 -16.81 -1.40
C SER A 270 13.11 -18.32 -1.37
N GLY A 271 12.83 -19.01 -0.26
CA GLY A 271 12.95 -20.47 -0.19
C GLY A 271 14.36 -20.99 0.04
N TYR A 272 15.28 -20.15 0.53
CA TYR A 272 16.64 -20.56 0.88
C TYR A 272 16.66 -21.84 1.74
N GLY A 273 17.64 -22.71 1.47
CA GLY A 273 17.83 -23.98 2.16
C GLY A 273 16.86 -25.10 1.74
N LEU A 274 15.97 -24.85 0.77
CA LEU A 274 15.03 -25.84 0.24
C LEU A 274 15.22 -26.08 -1.28
N PRO A 275 14.65 -27.17 -1.83
CA PRO A 275 14.62 -27.37 -3.28
C PRO A 275 13.91 -26.23 -4.01
N ALA A 276 14.44 -25.82 -5.18
CA ALA A 276 13.87 -24.74 -6.01
C ALA A 276 12.43 -24.98 -6.49
N SER A 277 11.95 -26.23 -6.45
CA SER A 277 10.57 -26.58 -6.77
C SER A 277 9.56 -26.20 -5.67
N ARG A 278 10.02 -25.64 -4.55
CA ARG A 278 9.15 -25.20 -3.47
C ARG A 278 8.45 -23.89 -3.82
N GLU A 279 7.15 -23.90 -3.57
CA GLU A 279 6.22 -22.81 -3.90
C GLU A 279 5.79 -22.01 -2.66
N ASP A 280 6.21 -22.43 -1.47
CA ASP A 280 5.85 -21.82 -0.19
C ASP A 280 6.86 -20.74 0.22
N THR A 281 6.95 -19.70 -0.60
CA THR A 281 7.79 -18.51 -0.36
C THR A 281 6.98 -17.25 -0.62
N ALA A 282 7.33 -16.13 0.03
CA ALA A 282 6.61 -14.87 -0.16
C ALA A 282 6.67 -14.40 -1.63
N VAL A 283 7.83 -14.54 -2.28
CA VAL A 283 8.00 -14.20 -3.70
C VAL A 283 7.06 -15.02 -4.57
N TYR A 284 7.01 -16.34 -4.38
CA TYR A 284 6.19 -17.21 -5.22
C TYR A 284 4.69 -16.96 -4.99
N VAL A 285 4.21 -16.99 -3.75
CA VAL A 285 2.76 -16.89 -3.48
C VAL A 285 2.17 -15.54 -3.90
N ILE A 286 2.95 -14.46 -3.83
CA ILE A 286 2.53 -13.14 -4.33
C ILE A 286 2.47 -13.16 -5.86
N ARG A 287 3.55 -13.60 -6.53
CA ARG A 287 3.62 -13.60 -8.00
C ARG A 287 2.64 -14.58 -8.65
N ALA A 288 2.29 -15.67 -7.97
CA ALA A 288 1.27 -16.62 -8.42
C ALA A 288 -0.12 -15.98 -8.49
N GLN A 289 -0.44 -15.03 -7.60
CA GLN A 289 -1.70 -14.28 -7.66
C GLN A 289 -1.59 -13.05 -8.57
N ARG A 290 -0.43 -12.38 -8.59
CA ARG A 290 -0.20 -11.16 -9.37
C ARG A 290 1.23 -11.12 -9.91
N PRO A 291 1.49 -11.60 -11.14
CA PRO A 291 2.85 -11.68 -11.69
C PRO A 291 3.59 -10.35 -11.79
N ALA A 292 2.87 -9.23 -11.89
CA ALA A 292 3.44 -7.88 -11.95
C ALA A 292 3.72 -7.25 -10.57
N ALA A 293 3.34 -7.91 -9.47
CA ALA A 293 3.58 -7.41 -8.13
C ALA A 293 5.07 -7.47 -7.79
N ARG A 294 5.58 -6.40 -7.18
CA ARG A 294 6.96 -6.35 -6.69
C ARG A 294 7.03 -6.86 -5.26
N VAL A 295 8.04 -7.66 -4.97
CA VAL A 295 8.34 -8.16 -3.63
C VAL A 295 9.72 -7.65 -3.23
N LEU A 296 9.76 -6.89 -2.14
CA LEU A 296 10.94 -6.20 -1.64
C LEU A 296 11.41 -6.83 -0.35
N VAL A 297 12.72 -6.86 -0.17
CA VAL A 297 13.34 -7.25 1.10
C VAL A 297 13.04 -6.18 2.15
N GLY A 298 12.58 -6.58 3.34
CA GLY A 298 12.39 -5.73 4.50
C GLY A 298 13.70 -5.13 5.01
N PRO A 299 13.66 -3.94 5.64
CA PRO A 299 14.88 -3.30 6.11
C PRO A 299 15.44 -4.00 7.34
N VAL A 300 16.74 -4.25 7.35
CA VAL A 300 17.49 -4.59 8.57
C VAL A 300 17.59 -3.33 9.45
N ALA A 301 17.36 -3.47 10.75
CA ALA A 301 17.51 -2.36 11.70
C ALA A 301 19.00 -2.01 11.85
N PRO A 302 19.40 -0.75 11.59
CA PRO A 302 20.79 -0.33 11.71
C PRO A 302 21.21 -0.26 13.18
N TRP A 303 22.52 -0.45 13.43
CA TRP A 303 23.18 -0.28 14.74
C TRP A 303 22.69 -1.20 15.86
N VAL A 304 21.95 -2.25 15.52
CA VAL A 304 21.50 -3.28 16.46
C VAL A 304 22.58 -4.35 16.57
N ALA A 305 22.97 -4.68 17.81
CA ALA A 305 23.97 -5.70 18.11
C ALA A 305 23.35 -7.04 18.58
N ASP A 306 22.02 -7.13 18.66
CA ASP A 306 21.30 -8.30 19.17
C ASP A 306 21.57 -9.58 18.37
N GLN A 307 21.78 -9.43 17.06
CA GLN A 307 22.02 -10.53 16.12
C GLN A 307 23.06 -10.13 15.07
N GLY A 308 23.80 -11.13 14.60
CA GLY A 308 24.73 -11.04 13.47
C GLY A 308 24.36 -11.99 12.33
N GLY A 309 25.33 -12.28 11.48
CA GLY A 309 25.21 -13.27 10.42
C GLY A 309 26.42 -14.20 10.39
N SER A 310 26.24 -15.40 9.84
CA SER A 310 27.27 -16.42 9.66
C SER A 310 28.38 -15.99 8.67
N LEU A 311 28.11 -15.02 7.81
CA LEU A 311 29.02 -14.44 6.82
C LEU A 311 29.38 -13.01 7.28
N PRO A 312 30.54 -12.81 7.91
CA PRO A 312 30.92 -11.51 8.45
C PRO A 312 31.07 -10.49 7.32
N ASP A 313 30.57 -9.27 7.54
CA ASP A 313 30.93 -8.15 6.67
C ASP A 313 32.33 -7.62 7.05
N PRO A 314 33.16 -7.16 6.09
CA PRO A 314 34.50 -6.64 6.38
C PRO A 314 34.54 -5.47 7.39
N LEU A 315 33.45 -4.73 7.55
CA LEU A 315 33.36 -3.65 8.54
C LEU A 315 33.10 -4.15 9.97
N GLY A 316 32.83 -5.45 10.15
CA GLY A 316 32.79 -6.12 11.46
C GLY A 316 31.60 -5.79 12.36
N ALA A 317 30.66 -4.96 11.90
CA ALA A 317 29.46 -4.61 12.66
C ALA A 317 28.37 -5.72 12.58
N PRO A 318 27.70 -6.09 13.69
CA PRO A 318 26.72 -7.19 13.71
C PRO A 318 25.58 -7.02 12.71
N TRP A 319 24.98 -5.83 12.62
CA TRP A 319 23.89 -5.56 11.67
C TRP A 319 24.33 -5.64 10.21
N LEU A 320 25.59 -5.30 9.91
CA LEU A 320 26.16 -5.44 8.57
C LEU A 320 26.41 -6.91 8.24
N SER A 321 26.96 -7.69 9.17
CA SER A 321 27.12 -9.14 9.02
C SER A 321 25.77 -9.85 8.85
N TYR A 322 24.74 -9.43 9.59
CA TYR A 322 23.37 -9.94 9.41
C TYR A 322 22.88 -9.71 7.97
N MET A 323 22.97 -8.46 7.49
CA MET A 323 22.57 -8.10 6.14
C MET A 323 23.39 -8.84 5.08
N ASN A 324 24.70 -9.00 5.29
CA ASN A 324 25.58 -9.70 4.36
C ASN A 324 25.19 -11.17 4.21
N THR A 325 24.97 -11.89 5.33
CA THR A 325 24.43 -13.26 5.28
C THR A 325 23.07 -13.31 4.60
N LEU A 326 22.17 -12.39 4.94
CA LEU A 326 20.83 -12.34 4.35
C LEU A 326 20.87 -12.21 2.83
N VAL A 327 21.62 -11.22 2.31
CA VAL A 327 21.70 -10.98 0.87
C VAL A 327 22.39 -12.15 0.14
N ALA A 328 23.42 -12.75 0.76
CA ALA A 328 24.07 -13.93 0.20
C ALA A 328 23.11 -15.10 0.01
N HIS A 329 22.25 -15.37 1.01
CA HIS A 329 21.31 -16.48 0.95
C HIS A 329 20.13 -16.22 0.02
N ILE A 330 19.73 -14.96 -0.17
CA ILE A 330 18.78 -14.58 -1.21
C ILE A 330 19.37 -14.82 -2.60
N ASP A 331 20.64 -14.42 -2.80
CA ASP A 331 21.36 -14.65 -4.07
C ASP A 331 21.53 -16.14 -4.37
N GLU A 332 21.89 -16.95 -3.37
CA GLU A 332 21.99 -18.40 -3.49
C GLU A 332 20.65 -19.04 -3.89
N ALA A 333 19.54 -18.64 -3.25
CA ALA A 333 18.21 -19.13 -3.62
C ALA A 333 17.82 -18.71 -5.06
N ALA A 334 18.12 -17.48 -5.46
CA ALA A 334 17.86 -17.01 -6.83
C ALA A 334 18.66 -17.82 -7.87
N GLN A 335 19.95 -18.07 -7.61
CA GLN A 335 20.80 -18.88 -8.49
C GLN A 335 20.35 -20.34 -8.55
N ALA A 336 19.90 -20.91 -7.43
CA ALA A 336 19.36 -22.27 -7.40
C ALA A 336 18.07 -22.40 -8.24
N HIS A 337 17.21 -21.39 -8.22
CA HIS A 337 16.03 -21.34 -9.09
C HIS A 337 16.39 -21.23 -10.57
N GLU A 338 17.34 -20.35 -10.91
CA GLU A 338 17.82 -20.20 -12.28
C GLU A 338 18.44 -21.51 -12.81
N ALA A 339 19.30 -22.16 -12.01
CA ALA A 339 19.91 -23.44 -12.37
C ALA A 339 18.90 -24.59 -12.54
N ALA A 340 17.72 -24.47 -11.92
CA ALA A 340 16.63 -25.44 -12.01
C ALA A 340 15.56 -25.09 -13.06
N ASP A 341 15.74 -24.01 -13.85
CA ASP A 341 14.75 -23.48 -14.79
C ASP A 341 13.38 -23.20 -14.14
N MET A 342 13.41 -22.73 -12.89
CA MET A 342 12.23 -22.36 -12.11
C MET A 342 11.98 -20.86 -12.17
N PRO A 343 10.73 -20.39 -11.94
CA PRO A 343 10.46 -18.96 -11.77
C PRO A 343 11.38 -18.32 -10.73
N SER A 344 11.92 -17.15 -11.04
CA SER A 344 12.92 -16.49 -10.21
C SER A 344 12.43 -16.23 -8.78
N ALA A 345 13.26 -16.62 -7.81
CA ALA A 345 13.10 -16.29 -6.39
C ALA A 345 13.73 -14.95 -5.99
N ALA A 346 14.31 -14.22 -6.95
CA ALA A 346 14.95 -12.93 -6.68
C ALA A 346 13.91 -11.86 -6.30
N PRO A 347 14.23 -11.00 -5.30
CA PRO A 347 13.40 -9.84 -4.97
C PRO A 347 13.50 -8.77 -6.06
N ASP A 348 12.55 -7.83 -6.03
CA ASP A 348 12.49 -6.70 -6.95
C ASP A 348 13.22 -5.46 -6.42
N GLY A 349 13.74 -5.51 -5.18
CA GLY A 349 14.42 -4.41 -4.52
C GLY A 349 14.49 -4.54 -3.00
N PHE A 350 15.01 -3.49 -2.36
CA PHE A 350 15.26 -3.45 -0.93
C PHE A 350 14.61 -2.23 -0.28
N ALA A 351 13.85 -2.46 0.78
CA ALA A 351 13.50 -1.39 1.71
C ALA A 351 14.65 -1.18 2.69
N LEU A 352 14.95 0.08 3.00
CA LEU A 352 16.01 0.49 3.91
C LEU A 352 15.42 1.36 5.03
N ARG A 353 15.89 1.13 6.25
CA ARG A 353 15.63 2.00 7.40
C ARG A 353 16.90 2.80 7.66
N VAL A 354 16.77 4.12 7.66
CA VAL A 354 17.91 5.04 7.73
C VAL A 354 17.55 6.18 8.66
N ALA A 355 18.28 6.39 9.74
CA ALA A 355 18.08 7.55 10.60
C ALA A 355 19.31 8.46 10.58
N GLY A 356 19.10 9.75 10.82
CA GLY A 356 20.17 10.65 11.21
C GLY A 356 20.51 10.45 12.68
N ARG A 357 21.80 10.38 13.00
CA ARG A 357 22.29 10.46 14.38
C ARG A 357 22.88 11.84 14.58
N VAL A 358 22.08 12.71 15.17
CA VAL A 358 22.36 14.15 15.24
C VAL A 358 22.49 14.60 16.69
N ASP A 359 23.43 15.48 16.96
CA ASP A 359 23.36 16.33 18.15
C ASP A 359 22.76 17.67 17.69
N PRO A 360 21.50 18.00 18.05
CA PRO A 360 20.85 19.22 17.57
C PRO A 360 21.57 20.50 18.04
N ALA A 361 22.39 20.43 19.10
CA ALA A 361 23.20 21.56 19.55
C ALA A 361 24.45 21.80 18.68
N HIS A 362 24.84 20.81 17.87
CA HIS A 362 26.02 20.90 17.03
C HIS A 362 25.74 21.76 15.78
N ALA A 363 26.58 22.76 15.51
CA ALA A 363 26.36 23.72 14.42
C ALA A 363 26.25 23.09 13.01
N ALA A 364 26.86 21.92 12.81
CA ALA A 364 26.81 21.17 11.54
C ALA A 364 25.75 20.04 11.51
N ALA A 365 24.84 19.95 12.48
CA ALA A 365 23.89 18.85 12.59
C ALA A 365 23.01 18.67 11.34
N ALA A 366 22.59 19.77 10.71
CA ALA A 366 21.82 19.75 9.47
C ALA A 366 22.59 19.14 8.27
N GLN A 367 23.92 19.13 8.32
CA GLN A 367 24.78 18.59 7.26
C GLN A 367 25.11 17.11 7.46
N GLU A 368 24.68 16.49 8.57
CA GLU A 368 24.93 15.08 8.89
C GLU A 368 24.62 14.11 7.73
N PRO A 369 23.57 14.30 6.90
CA PRO A 369 23.32 13.41 5.76
C PRO A 369 24.45 13.36 4.73
N SER A 370 25.24 14.43 4.68
CA SER A 370 26.38 14.58 3.78
C SER A 370 27.73 14.27 4.44
N ALA A 371 27.73 13.92 5.73
CA ALA A 371 28.92 13.61 6.50
C ALA A 371 29.00 12.10 6.77
N ASN A 372 30.23 11.59 6.87
CA ASN A 372 30.43 10.25 7.40
C ASN A 372 30.43 10.32 8.92
N SER A 373 29.75 9.38 9.56
CA SER A 373 29.67 9.28 11.02
C SER A 373 30.14 7.89 11.45
N TYR A 374 31.00 7.83 12.47
CA TYR A 374 31.65 6.60 12.91
C TYR A 374 31.61 6.49 14.44
N ASP A 375 31.55 5.27 14.94
CA ASP A 375 31.70 4.95 16.37
C ASP A 375 32.94 4.08 16.52
N PRO A 376 33.87 4.40 17.44
CA PRO A 376 35.10 3.63 17.63
C PRO A 376 34.89 2.13 17.84
N ARG A 377 33.73 1.73 18.40
CA ARG A 377 33.38 0.31 18.59
C ARG A 377 33.17 -0.46 17.29
N TRP A 378 32.81 0.24 16.21
CA TRP A 378 32.42 -0.34 14.93
C TRP A 378 33.28 0.15 13.76
N GLY A 379 34.40 0.80 14.05
CA GLY A 379 35.38 1.23 13.06
C GLY A 379 34.79 2.14 11.99
N GLN A 380 34.80 1.67 10.73
CA GLN A 380 34.33 2.43 9.57
C GLN A 380 32.87 2.17 9.19
N ALA A 381 32.13 1.37 9.97
CA ALA A 381 30.69 1.23 9.76
C ALA A 381 29.97 2.57 9.97
N GLN A 382 29.08 2.94 9.07
CA GLN A 382 28.37 4.21 9.14
C GLN A 382 27.37 4.23 10.30
N MET A 383 27.49 5.25 11.13
CA MET A 383 26.67 5.50 12.32
C MET A 383 25.69 6.64 12.14
N GLY A 384 25.34 6.98 10.90
CA GLY A 384 24.47 8.09 10.57
C GLY A 384 23.62 7.79 9.33
N PHE A 385 23.05 8.83 8.72
CA PHE A 385 22.19 8.71 7.55
C PHE A 385 22.85 7.91 6.42
N ARG A 386 24.18 8.03 6.24
CA ARG A 386 24.93 7.30 5.22
C ARG A 386 25.05 5.79 5.42
N VAL A 387 24.45 5.21 6.46
CA VAL A 387 24.32 3.74 6.61
C VAL A 387 23.68 3.09 5.38
N TYR A 388 22.85 3.81 4.61
CA TYR A 388 22.34 3.31 3.33
C TYR A 388 23.45 2.92 2.35
N ARG A 389 24.61 3.57 2.38
CA ARG A 389 25.74 3.24 1.50
C ARG A 389 26.36 1.89 1.84
N ASP A 390 26.46 1.57 3.13
CA ASP A 390 26.92 0.25 3.58
C ASP A 390 25.92 -0.83 3.13
N TRP A 391 24.61 -0.55 3.23
CA TRP A 391 23.57 -1.42 2.69
C TRP A 391 23.69 -1.63 1.18
N LEU A 392 23.86 -0.56 0.40
CA LEU A 392 24.04 -0.66 -1.05
C LEU A 392 25.32 -1.41 -1.42
N ALA A 393 26.41 -1.24 -0.67
CA ALA A 393 27.65 -1.96 -0.90
C ALA A 393 27.47 -3.48 -0.73
N ILE A 394 26.69 -3.91 0.29
CA ILE A 394 26.35 -5.32 0.49
C ILE A 394 25.41 -5.81 -0.62
N ILE A 395 24.33 -5.08 -0.91
CA ILE A 395 23.37 -5.43 -1.98
C ILE A 395 24.10 -5.62 -3.32
N ASN A 396 25.03 -4.73 -3.65
CA ASN A 396 25.74 -4.77 -4.94
C ASN A 396 26.86 -5.82 -5.01
N ARG A 397 27.20 -6.47 -3.90
CA ARG A 397 28.24 -7.52 -3.86
C ARG A 397 27.80 -8.79 -4.58
N TYR A 398 26.51 -9.12 -4.53
CA TYR A 398 25.97 -10.39 -5.01
C TYR A 398 25.30 -10.28 -6.40
N PRO A 399 25.48 -11.25 -7.31
CA PRO A 399 24.96 -11.19 -8.69
C PRO A 399 23.46 -10.93 -8.81
N ALA A 400 22.61 -11.70 -8.11
CA ALA A 400 21.16 -11.63 -8.28
C ALA A 400 20.52 -10.36 -7.69
N THR A 401 21.27 -9.62 -6.85
CA THR A 401 20.76 -8.43 -6.14
C THR A 401 21.44 -7.13 -6.57
N ARG A 402 22.52 -7.22 -7.36
CA ARG A 402 23.29 -6.06 -7.82
C ARG A 402 22.44 -5.12 -8.67
N GLY A 403 22.46 -3.84 -8.29
CA GLY A 403 21.76 -2.76 -9.00
C GLY A 403 20.25 -2.74 -8.76
N LEU A 404 19.70 -3.64 -7.95
CA LEU A 404 18.27 -3.60 -7.61
C LEU A 404 17.91 -2.30 -6.89
N PRO A 405 16.72 -1.74 -7.14
CA PRO A 405 16.32 -0.47 -6.54
C PRO A 405 16.23 -0.57 -5.02
N ALA A 406 16.65 0.50 -4.35
CA ALA A 406 16.52 0.67 -2.91
C ALA A 406 15.50 1.77 -2.58
N PHE A 407 14.73 1.56 -1.52
CA PHE A 407 13.70 2.49 -1.05
C PHE A 407 13.97 2.78 0.41
N ILE A 408 14.34 4.02 0.76
CA ILE A 408 14.40 4.40 2.18
C ILE A 408 12.96 4.58 2.65
N THR A 409 12.39 3.52 3.22
CA THR A 409 10.97 3.46 3.61
C THR A 409 10.70 4.06 4.99
N SER A 410 11.76 4.41 5.71
CA SER A 410 11.70 5.10 6.98
C SER A 410 12.98 5.88 7.20
N ALA A 411 12.82 7.20 7.32
CA ALA A 411 13.85 8.12 7.76
C ALA A 411 13.33 9.12 8.79
N ASN A 412 14.19 9.46 9.74
CA ASN A 412 13.97 10.44 10.79
C ASN A 412 15.31 10.82 11.44
N THR A 413 15.29 11.73 12.41
CA THR A 413 16.45 12.07 13.24
C THR A 413 16.31 11.48 14.63
N THR A 414 17.44 11.09 15.22
CA THR A 414 17.51 10.67 16.62
C THR A 414 18.71 11.33 17.29
N ALA A 415 18.53 11.82 18.52
CA ALA A 415 19.64 12.38 19.28
C ALA A 415 20.41 11.31 20.05
N ALA A 416 21.74 11.35 19.96
CA ALA A 416 22.62 10.55 20.80
C ALA A 416 23.27 11.43 21.90
N PRO A 417 23.44 10.93 23.14
CA PRO A 417 22.97 9.66 23.67
C PRO A 417 21.51 9.76 24.15
N GLY A 418 20.70 8.71 23.92
CA GLY A 418 19.33 8.64 24.48
C GLY A 418 18.22 8.35 23.47
N MET A 419 18.53 8.34 22.16
CA MET A 419 17.56 8.07 21.09
C MET A 419 16.33 8.99 21.14
N ALA A 420 16.55 10.27 21.47
CA ALA A 420 15.45 11.23 21.55
C ALA A 420 14.79 11.36 20.17
N PRO A 421 13.44 11.38 20.11
CA PRO A 421 12.71 11.40 18.84
C PRO A 421 12.92 12.72 18.07
N PRO A 422 12.47 12.79 16.81
CA PRO A 422 12.56 14.00 15.98
C PRO A 422 11.98 15.27 16.61
N THR A 423 10.96 15.15 17.45
CA THR A 423 10.38 16.31 18.18
C THR A 423 11.40 17.07 19.02
N GLN A 424 12.52 16.42 19.38
CA GLN A 424 13.58 16.97 20.23
C GLN A 424 14.95 16.99 19.54
N SER A 425 15.09 16.35 18.37
CA SER A 425 16.38 16.13 17.74
C SER A 425 16.50 16.72 16.33
N TYR A 426 15.40 17.14 15.72
CA TYR A 426 15.42 17.58 14.32
C TYR A 426 16.19 18.89 14.12
N PRO A 427 17.31 18.89 13.38
CA PRO A 427 17.99 20.13 12.99
C PRO A 427 17.37 20.67 11.70
N ALA A 428 16.92 21.92 11.70
CA ALA A 428 16.40 22.57 10.50
C ALA A 428 17.42 22.51 9.33
N GLY A 429 16.97 22.08 8.15
CA GLY A 429 17.81 21.86 6.97
C GLY A 429 18.26 20.40 6.78
N TRP A 430 18.07 19.52 7.77
CA TRP A 430 18.51 18.13 7.69
C TRP A 430 17.79 17.37 6.57
N LEU A 431 16.47 17.53 6.40
CA LEU A 431 15.73 16.83 5.35
C LEU A 431 16.15 17.30 3.94
N THR A 432 16.46 18.59 3.78
CA THR A 432 17.01 19.15 2.53
C THR A 432 18.35 18.51 2.20
N ALA A 433 19.23 18.37 3.20
CA ALA A 433 20.53 17.72 3.01
C ALA A 433 20.35 16.22 2.70
N ALA A 434 19.43 15.54 3.38
CA ALA A 434 19.10 14.14 3.14
C ALA A 434 18.55 13.91 1.73
N LEU A 435 17.63 14.76 1.26
CA LEU A 435 17.09 14.68 -0.10
C LEU A 435 18.19 14.92 -1.13
N ALA A 436 19.01 15.96 -0.96
CA ALA A 436 20.11 16.25 -1.88
C ALA A 436 21.17 15.13 -1.92
N GLU A 437 21.41 14.46 -0.80
CA GLU A 437 22.29 13.29 -0.72
C GLU A 437 21.72 12.11 -1.53
N VAL A 438 20.45 11.74 -1.33
CA VAL A 438 19.85 10.60 -2.04
C VAL A 438 19.54 10.88 -3.50
N GLU A 439 19.34 12.14 -3.90
CA GLU A 439 19.14 12.51 -5.30
C GLU A 439 20.36 12.22 -6.16
N ARG A 440 21.57 12.27 -5.58
CA ARG A 440 22.82 11.89 -6.24
C ARG A 440 23.02 10.38 -6.37
N GLU A 441 22.25 9.58 -5.62
CA GLU A 441 22.33 8.12 -5.66
C GLU A 441 21.19 7.55 -6.55
N PRO A 442 21.48 7.10 -7.77
CA PRO A 442 20.46 6.61 -8.70
C PRO A 442 19.74 5.33 -8.23
N GLN A 443 20.40 4.48 -7.43
CA GLN A 443 19.80 3.24 -6.92
C GLN A 443 18.71 3.51 -5.89
N VAL A 444 18.79 4.63 -5.15
CA VAL A 444 17.76 5.05 -4.19
C VAL A 444 16.58 5.71 -4.91
N ARG A 445 15.39 5.13 -4.77
CA ARG A 445 14.17 5.55 -5.49
C ARG A 445 13.20 6.37 -4.64
N ALA A 446 13.29 6.23 -3.32
CA ALA A 446 12.42 6.90 -2.36
C ALA A 446 13.18 7.28 -1.08
N LEU A 447 12.77 8.38 -0.46
CA LEU A 447 13.14 8.85 0.87
C LEU A 447 11.87 9.21 1.62
N CYS A 448 11.40 8.28 2.45
CA CYS A 448 10.15 8.40 3.17
C CYS A 448 10.39 8.79 4.63
N TRP A 449 9.78 9.90 5.07
CA TRP A 449 9.77 10.28 6.48
C TRP A 449 8.93 9.29 7.31
N PHE A 450 9.39 8.92 8.51
CA PHE A 450 8.86 7.76 9.24
C PHE A 450 7.40 7.85 9.69
N VAL A 451 6.81 9.02 9.90
CA VAL A 451 5.35 9.15 10.15
C VAL A 451 4.85 10.50 9.67
N ASP A 452 3.80 10.51 8.89
CA ASP A 452 3.03 11.72 8.62
C ASP A 452 1.78 11.79 9.50
N ALA A 453 0.78 10.96 9.23
CA ALA A 453 -0.45 10.85 10.03
C ALA A 453 -0.44 9.54 10.85
N PRO A 454 -0.16 9.59 12.16
CA PRO A 454 -0.04 8.40 12.99
C PRO A 454 -1.35 7.60 13.05
N LEU A 455 -1.24 6.27 12.99
CA LEU A 455 -2.36 5.35 13.16
C LEU A 455 -2.45 4.85 14.60
N GLY A 456 -3.66 4.65 15.13
CA GLY A 456 -3.88 4.08 16.46
C GLY A 456 -3.23 4.83 17.63
N GLY A 457 -2.92 6.12 17.47
CA GLY A 457 -2.26 6.96 18.50
C GLY A 457 -0.77 6.68 18.73
N GLN A 458 -0.13 5.87 17.87
CA GLN A 458 1.28 5.52 18.00
C GLN A 458 2.17 6.52 17.27
N TRP A 459 3.42 6.70 17.72
CA TRP A 459 4.45 7.46 17.01
C TRP A 459 4.14 8.95 16.76
N GLY A 460 3.32 9.59 17.62
CA GLY A 460 3.04 11.02 17.53
C GLY A 460 4.30 11.89 17.52
N ASP A 461 5.35 11.48 18.24
CA ASP A 461 6.67 12.15 18.25
C ASP A 461 7.46 12.06 16.92
N TYR A 462 6.86 11.50 15.88
CA TYR A 462 7.43 11.43 14.54
C TYR A 462 6.52 12.11 13.50
N SER A 463 5.32 12.56 13.88
CA SER A 463 4.27 13.00 12.96
C SER A 463 4.51 14.38 12.35
N LEU A 464 4.67 14.45 11.03
CA LEU A 464 4.68 15.72 10.30
C LEU A 464 3.31 16.41 10.30
N ALA A 465 2.21 15.67 10.30
CA ALA A 465 0.86 16.24 10.30
C ALA A 465 0.46 16.86 11.65
N GLN A 466 0.95 16.31 12.77
CA GLN A 466 0.73 16.88 14.10
C GLN A 466 1.78 17.93 14.47
N HIS A 467 2.95 17.89 13.82
CA HIS A 467 4.07 18.83 13.95
C HIS A 467 4.43 19.24 15.41
N PRO A 468 4.59 18.29 16.36
CA PRO A 468 5.00 18.63 17.73
C PRO A 468 6.47 19.09 17.82
N GLY A 469 6.75 20.07 18.68
CA GLY A 469 8.13 20.51 18.97
C GLY A 469 8.91 20.90 17.70
N MET A 470 10.12 20.34 17.54
CA MET A 470 10.97 20.58 16.37
C MET A 470 10.40 20.01 15.06
N LEU A 471 9.34 19.20 15.09
CA LEU A 471 8.68 18.75 13.86
C LEU A 471 7.94 19.86 13.12
N ASN A 472 7.69 21.00 13.76
CA ASN A 472 7.23 22.18 13.04
C ASN A 472 8.21 22.59 11.93
N ASP A 473 9.50 22.57 12.21
CA ASP A 473 10.53 22.90 11.22
C ASP A 473 10.66 21.80 10.16
N ALA A 474 10.58 20.53 10.57
CA ALA A 474 10.59 19.39 9.65
C ALA A 474 9.39 19.41 8.69
N ALA A 475 8.18 19.70 9.18
CA ALA A 475 6.97 19.76 8.38
C ALA A 475 7.00 20.93 7.39
N ALA A 476 7.43 22.12 7.85
CA ALA A 476 7.60 23.28 6.97
C ALA A 476 8.70 23.06 5.92
N GLU A 477 9.77 22.34 6.28
CA GLU A 477 10.80 21.95 5.33
C GLU A 477 10.32 20.93 4.30
N PHE A 478 9.60 19.89 4.73
CA PHE A 478 9.01 18.90 3.84
C PHE A 478 8.09 19.56 2.80
N ASP A 479 7.21 20.46 3.24
CA ASP A 479 6.31 21.20 2.36
C ASP A 479 7.07 22.07 1.33
N ARG A 480 8.07 22.83 1.77
CA ARG A 480 8.93 23.61 0.86
C ARG A 480 9.64 22.75 -0.18
N LEU A 481 10.04 21.52 0.17
CA LEU A 481 10.70 20.62 -0.77
C LEU A 481 9.73 20.03 -1.81
N LEU A 482 8.45 19.87 -1.48
CA LEU A 482 7.43 19.46 -2.45
C LEU A 482 7.17 20.53 -3.51
N GLN A 483 7.31 21.82 -3.15
CA GLN A 483 7.07 22.94 -4.04
C GLN A 483 8.17 23.16 -5.10
N ARG A 484 9.41 22.69 -4.85
CA ARG A 484 10.55 22.79 -5.78
C ARG A 484 10.36 21.89 -6.99
#